data_AF-Q8JHU9-F1
#
_entry.id   AF-Q8JHU9-F1
#
_cell.length_a   1.000
_cell.length_b   1.000
_cell.length_c   1.000
_cell.angle_alpha   90.00
_cell.angle_beta   90.00
_cell.angle_gamma   90.00
#
_symmetry.space_group_name_H-M   'P 1'
#
loop_
_entity.id
_entity.type
_entity.pdbx_description
1 polymer ?
#
loop_
_entity_poly.entity_id
_entity_poly.type
_entity_poly.pdbx_seq_one_letter_code
_entity_poly.pdbx_strand_id
1 'polypeptide(L)'
;DGWETRRKRIPGHDWCIIELGVPGIIHGFEADTRFFTGNYAPRISVQAACLKPEEITLQPREDKIGTAASDEELNAADKLKSQKWNHLLKMTELKPGYAESSHNYFQVNSKERWTHLRLNIYPDGGIARFKIYGIGQRDWSSCGPNDLEDLLSMVNGGVCLGYSDAHYGHPRNLIGIGRACDMGDGWETARSL
;
A
#
# COMPACT_ATOMS: atom_id res chain seq x y z
N ASP A 1 -8.29 -10.28 -12.30
CA ASP A 1 -7.16 -9.40 -11.97
C ASP A 1 -7.13 -9.28 -10.45
N GLY A 2 -6.02 -9.75 -9.84
CA GLY A 2 -5.86 -9.94 -8.40
C GLY A 2 -4.66 -10.86 -8.12
N TRP A 3 -4.28 -10.97 -6.85
CA TRP A 3 -3.27 -11.92 -6.40
C TRP A 3 -3.95 -13.17 -5.85
N GLU A 4 -3.60 -14.34 -6.37
CA GLU A 4 -4.06 -15.65 -5.89
C GLU A 4 -2.87 -16.59 -5.75
N THR A 5 -2.83 -17.35 -4.64
CA THR A 5 -1.78 -18.34 -4.39
C THR A 5 -2.29 -19.77 -4.54
N ARG A 6 -1.35 -20.71 -4.74
CA ARG A 6 -1.67 -22.14 -4.82
C ARG A 6 -2.15 -22.63 -3.45
N ARG A 7 -3.21 -23.45 -3.46
CA ARG A 7 -3.71 -24.13 -2.26
C ARG A 7 -2.60 -24.78 -1.46
N LYS A 8 -2.48 -24.39 -0.19
CA LYS A 8 -1.44 -24.87 0.70
C LYS A 8 -1.94 -26.14 1.40
N ARG A 9 -1.09 -27.17 1.42
CA ARG A 9 -1.34 -28.47 2.08
C ARG A 9 -0.37 -28.75 3.22
N ILE A 10 0.46 -27.76 3.54
CA ILE A 10 1.47 -27.78 4.61
C ILE A 10 1.21 -26.59 5.54
N PRO A 11 1.66 -26.66 6.81
CA PRO A 11 1.58 -25.51 7.71
C PRO A 11 2.27 -24.28 7.13
N GLY A 12 1.68 -23.11 7.37
CA GLY A 12 2.21 -21.83 6.93
C GLY A 12 1.16 -20.99 6.23
N HIS A 13 1.63 -19.90 5.63
CA HIS A 13 0.79 -18.90 4.99
C HIS A 13 1.55 -18.23 3.85
N ASP A 14 0.86 -17.51 2.96
CA ASP A 14 1.50 -16.76 1.88
C ASP A 14 1.59 -15.28 2.24
N TRP A 15 2.60 -14.61 1.70
CA TRP A 15 2.90 -13.23 2.03
C TRP A 15 3.47 -12.46 0.85
N CYS A 16 3.36 -11.13 0.93
CA CYS A 16 3.94 -10.19 -0.02
C CYS A 16 4.55 -9.03 0.76
N ILE A 17 5.76 -8.61 0.39
CA ILE A 17 6.44 -7.42 0.94
C ILE A 17 6.31 -6.30 -0.08
N ILE A 18 5.85 -5.14 0.39
CA ILE A 18 5.50 -3.99 -0.45
C ILE A 18 6.24 -2.78 0.10
N GLU A 19 7.03 -2.12 -0.75
CA GLU A 19 7.56 -0.78 -0.49
C GLU A 19 6.48 0.26 -0.80
N LEU A 20 6.27 1.21 0.11
CA LEU A 20 5.33 2.30 -0.10
C LEU A 20 5.90 3.31 -1.09
N GLY A 21 5.12 3.70 -2.10
CA GLY A 21 5.53 4.76 -3.03
C GLY A 21 5.78 6.11 -2.34
N VAL A 22 5.13 6.35 -1.20
CA VAL A 22 5.41 7.49 -0.31
C VAL A 22 5.41 6.98 1.14
N PRO A 23 6.52 7.11 1.88
CA PRO A 23 6.55 6.82 3.30
C PRO A 23 5.56 7.70 4.08
N GLY A 24 4.91 7.16 5.10
CA GLY A 24 3.88 7.94 5.79
C GLY A 24 3.24 7.27 6.99
N ILE A 25 2.28 7.98 7.57
CA ILE A 25 1.44 7.50 8.66
C ILE A 25 0.24 6.79 8.06
N ILE A 26 -0.01 5.56 8.50
CA ILE A 26 -1.11 4.72 8.00
C ILE A 26 -2.32 4.86 8.90
N HIS A 27 -3.47 5.16 8.31
CA HIS A 27 -4.76 5.31 8.98
C HIS A 27 -5.70 4.12 8.75
N GLY A 28 -5.51 3.36 7.68
CA GLY A 28 -6.32 2.18 7.44
C GLY A 28 -5.95 1.39 6.20
N PHE A 29 -6.61 0.25 6.05
CA PHE A 29 -6.48 -0.65 4.92
C PHE A 29 -7.84 -1.00 4.33
N GLU A 30 -7.86 -1.29 3.04
CA GLU A 30 -8.96 -1.99 2.37
C GLU A 30 -8.40 -3.26 1.74
N ALA A 31 -8.98 -4.41 2.09
CA ALA A 31 -8.78 -5.65 1.35
C ALA A 31 -10.07 -5.98 0.59
N ASP A 32 -10.00 -5.87 -0.73
CA ASP A 32 -11.11 -6.21 -1.63
C ASP A 32 -10.94 -7.65 -2.12
N THR A 33 -11.89 -8.51 -1.77
CA THR A 33 -11.94 -9.92 -2.18
C THR A 33 -12.80 -10.15 -3.41
N ARG A 34 -13.21 -9.09 -4.13
CA ARG A 34 -14.18 -9.18 -5.24
C ARG A 34 -13.81 -10.27 -6.24
N PHE A 35 -14.83 -11.01 -6.70
CA PHE A 35 -14.73 -12.15 -7.62
C PHE A 35 -14.13 -13.43 -7.01
N PHE A 36 -13.48 -13.36 -5.84
CA PHE A 36 -13.05 -14.53 -5.08
C PHE A 36 -14.15 -14.96 -4.10
N THR A 37 -15.16 -15.68 -4.57
CA THR A 37 -16.31 -16.06 -3.71
C THR A 37 -16.05 -17.30 -2.88
N GLY A 38 -15.29 -18.27 -3.40
CA GLY A 38 -14.94 -19.53 -2.71
C GLY A 38 -13.46 -19.73 -2.43
N ASN A 39 -12.59 -18.99 -3.12
CA ASN A 39 -11.13 -19.07 -3.06
C ASN A 39 -10.48 -17.76 -2.58
N TYR A 40 -11.23 -16.89 -1.88
CA TYR A 40 -10.63 -15.72 -1.23
C TYR A 40 -9.70 -16.12 -0.10
N ALA A 41 -8.77 -15.24 0.25
CA ALA A 41 -7.97 -15.38 1.46
C ALA A 41 -8.88 -15.29 2.71
N PRO A 42 -9.05 -16.36 3.51
CA PRO A 42 -9.96 -16.34 4.66
C PRO A 42 -9.60 -15.32 5.74
N ARG A 43 -8.30 -15.10 5.95
CA ARG A 43 -7.77 -14.18 6.96
C ARG A 43 -6.55 -13.44 6.42
N ILE A 44 -6.33 -12.24 6.93
CA ILE A 44 -5.14 -11.45 6.64
C ILE A 44 -4.48 -10.90 7.91
N SER A 45 -3.20 -10.58 7.82
CA SER A 45 -2.52 -9.71 8.78
C SER A 45 -1.57 -8.78 8.02
N VAL A 46 -1.27 -7.63 8.62
CA VAL A 46 -0.36 -6.63 8.02
C VAL A 46 0.69 -6.24 9.05
N GLN A 47 1.94 -6.39 8.67
CA GLN A 47 3.09 -5.93 9.44
C GLN A 47 3.77 -4.77 8.73
N ALA A 48 4.50 -3.93 9.47
CA ALA A 48 5.17 -2.76 8.94
C ALA A 48 6.56 -2.57 9.55
N ALA A 49 7.46 -2.00 8.75
CA ALA A 49 8.78 -1.58 9.17
C ALA A 49 9.20 -0.29 8.46
N CYS A 50 10.14 0.41 9.09
CA CYS A 50 10.95 1.43 8.43
C CYS A 50 12.31 0.81 8.11
N LEU A 51 12.55 0.52 6.83
CA LEU A 51 13.85 0.06 6.34
C LEU A 51 14.64 1.22 5.76
N LYS A 52 15.96 1.18 5.92
CA LYS A 52 16.90 2.04 5.21
C LYS A 52 17.28 1.42 3.86
N PRO A 53 17.72 2.21 2.86
CA PRO A 53 18.10 1.69 1.54
C PRO A 53 19.12 0.55 1.61
N GLU A 54 20.10 0.62 2.51
CA GLU A 54 21.13 -0.40 2.70
C GLU A 54 20.61 -1.72 3.30
N GLU A 55 19.44 -1.72 3.91
CA GLU A 55 18.82 -2.91 4.49
C GLU A 55 17.98 -3.68 3.47
N ILE A 56 17.61 -3.05 2.34
CA ILE A 56 16.74 -3.65 1.32
C ILE A 56 17.54 -4.68 0.51
N THR A 57 17.26 -5.95 0.77
CA THR A 57 17.89 -7.10 0.09
C THR A 57 17.05 -7.65 -1.08
N LEU A 58 15.80 -7.22 -1.18
CA LEU A 58 14.83 -7.71 -2.18
C LEU A 58 14.90 -6.87 -3.45
N GLN A 59 14.70 -7.54 -4.59
CA GLN A 59 14.53 -6.88 -5.88
C GLN A 59 13.10 -7.10 -6.39
N PRO A 60 12.51 -6.12 -7.09
CA PRO A 60 11.21 -6.28 -7.72
C PRO A 60 11.23 -7.46 -8.70
N ARG A 61 10.18 -8.30 -8.64
CA ARG A 61 10.01 -9.45 -9.54
C ARG A 61 9.32 -9.02 -10.84
N GLU A 62 9.57 -9.74 -11.92
CA GLU A 62 8.82 -9.57 -13.17
C GLU A 62 7.32 -9.86 -12.99
N ASP A 63 6.49 -9.14 -13.73
CA ASP A 63 5.03 -9.36 -13.75
C ASP A 63 4.68 -10.64 -14.53
N LYS A 64 4.82 -11.78 -13.85
CA LYS A 64 4.58 -13.11 -14.43
C LYS A 64 3.78 -14.01 -13.50
N ILE A 65 2.58 -14.38 -13.96
CA ILE A 65 1.68 -15.31 -13.26
C ILE A 65 2.23 -16.74 -13.21
N GLY A 66 1.79 -17.51 -12.20
CA GLY A 66 2.16 -18.92 -12.06
C GLY A 66 3.58 -19.17 -11.55
N THR A 67 4.23 -18.14 -11.00
CA THR A 67 5.56 -18.23 -10.40
C THR A 67 5.46 -18.19 -8.87
N ALA A 68 6.47 -18.75 -8.19
CA ALA A 68 6.65 -18.66 -6.74
C ALA A 68 8.05 -18.10 -6.46
N ALA A 69 8.30 -17.63 -5.24
CA ALA A 69 9.61 -17.11 -4.86
C ALA A 69 10.69 -18.21 -4.97
N SER A 70 11.86 -17.87 -5.50
CA SER A 70 13.04 -18.75 -5.50
C SER A 70 13.66 -18.85 -4.10
N ASP A 71 14.49 -19.85 -3.87
CA ASP A 71 15.19 -19.99 -2.59
C ASP A 71 16.07 -18.78 -2.26
N GLU A 72 16.65 -18.13 -3.27
CA GLU A 72 17.43 -16.90 -3.10
C GLU A 72 16.54 -15.73 -2.65
N GLU A 73 15.36 -15.56 -3.26
CA GLU A 73 14.39 -14.53 -2.89
C GLU A 73 13.84 -14.77 -1.47
N LEU A 74 13.57 -16.02 -1.10
CA LEU A 74 13.15 -16.39 0.25
C LEU A 74 14.25 -16.07 1.28
N ASN A 75 15.49 -16.45 0.99
CA ASN A 75 16.64 -16.14 1.85
C ASN A 75 16.86 -14.62 1.98
N ALA A 76 16.64 -13.85 0.91
CA ALA A 76 16.71 -12.39 0.95
C ALA A 76 15.62 -11.81 1.85
N ALA A 77 14.39 -12.31 1.77
CA ALA A 77 13.29 -11.89 2.63
C ALA A 77 13.51 -12.27 4.11
N ASP A 78 14.14 -13.41 4.38
CA ASP A 78 14.47 -13.86 5.73
C ASP A 78 15.52 -12.96 6.41
N LYS A 79 16.47 -12.39 5.64
CA LYS A 79 17.44 -11.40 6.15
C LYS A 79 16.76 -10.15 6.70
N LEU A 80 15.64 -9.73 6.11
CA LEU A 80 14.83 -8.59 6.58
C LEU A 80 14.12 -8.88 7.91
N LYS A 81 14.04 -10.16 8.31
CA LYS A 81 13.29 -10.62 9.49
C LYS A 81 11.86 -10.09 9.50
N SER A 82 11.23 -10.00 8.33
CA SER A 82 9.93 -9.35 8.14
C SER A 82 8.78 -10.01 8.90
N GLN A 83 8.94 -11.28 9.28
CA GLN A 83 8.04 -12.01 10.17
C GLN A 83 7.98 -11.44 11.59
N LYS A 84 8.99 -10.67 12.01
CA LYS A 84 9.08 -10.03 13.34
C LYS A 84 8.69 -8.55 13.34
N TRP A 85 8.31 -7.99 12.18
CA TRP A 85 7.88 -6.61 12.06
C TRP A 85 6.61 -6.32 12.86
N ASN A 86 6.39 -5.04 13.17
CA ASN A 86 5.27 -4.60 14.00
C ASN A 86 3.94 -4.84 13.30
N HIS A 87 2.96 -5.45 13.99
CA HIS A 87 1.63 -5.66 13.42
C HIS A 87 0.80 -4.37 13.45
N LEU A 88 0.50 -3.82 12.28
CA LEU A 88 -0.50 -2.76 12.12
C LEU A 88 -1.93 -3.33 12.05
N LEU A 89 -2.06 -4.53 11.49
CA LEU A 89 -3.29 -5.33 11.52
C LEU A 89 -2.96 -6.74 12.01
N LYS A 90 -3.55 -7.12 13.14
CA LYS A 90 -3.48 -8.50 13.63
C LYS A 90 -4.27 -9.42 12.71
N MET A 91 -4.06 -10.73 12.84
CA MET A 91 -4.80 -11.72 12.06
C MET A 91 -6.31 -11.51 12.21
N THR A 92 -6.97 -11.15 11.11
CA THR A 92 -8.39 -10.78 11.07
C THR A 92 -9.07 -11.49 9.89
N GLU A 93 -10.33 -11.86 10.06
CA GLU A 93 -11.13 -12.53 9.03
C GLU A 93 -11.55 -11.58 7.91
N LEU A 94 -11.54 -12.10 6.69
CA LEU A 94 -12.11 -11.44 5.52
C LEU A 94 -13.47 -12.03 5.18
N LYS A 95 -14.28 -11.22 4.52
CA LYS A 95 -15.54 -11.65 3.92
C LYS A 95 -15.33 -12.14 2.48
N PRO A 96 -16.18 -13.06 2.00
CA PRO A 96 -16.14 -13.55 0.63
C PRO A 96 -16.44 -12.45 -0.40
N GLY A 97 -15.95 -12.67 -1.62
CA GLY A 97 -15.95 -11.72 -2.73
C GLY A 97 -17.28 -11.43 -3.44
N TYR A 98 -18.41 -11.49 -2.74
CA TYR A 98 -19.70 -11.05 -3.30
C TYR A 98 -19.78 -9.53 -3.34
N ALA A 99 -20.62 -8.98 -4.25
CA ALA A 99 -20.72 -7.54 -4.48
C ALA A 99 -21.03 -6.72 -3.21
N GLU A 100 -21.75 -7.29 -2.24
CA GLU A 100 -22.15 -6.62 -1.00
C GLU A 100 -21.13 -6.78 0.14
N SER A 101 -20.19 -7.73 0.03
CA SER A 101 -19.32 -8.12 1.14
C SER A 101 -17.83 -8.09 0.82
N SER A 102 -17.44 -7.85 -0.44
CA SER A 102 -16.04 -7.97 -0.86
C SER A 102 -15.11 -6.93 -0.26
N HIS A 103 -15.64 -5.76 0.08
CA HIS A 103 -14.86 -4.66 0.66
C HIS A 103 -14.69 -4.84 2.17
N ASN A 104 -13.45 -5.08 2.60
CA ASN A 104 -13.09 -5.21 4.01
C ASN A 104 -12.22 -4.03 4.45
N TYR A 105 -12.76 -3.17 5.30
CA TYR A 105 -12.07 -1.97 5.80
C TYR A 105 -11.55 -2.17 7.21
N PHE A 106 -10.31 -1.73 7.44
CA PHE A 106 -9.63 -1.85 8.74
C PHE A 106 -9.03 -0.50 9.13
N GLN A 107 -9.34 -0.03 10.34
CA GLN A 107 -8.75 1.18 10.90
C GLN A 107 -7.43 0.85 11.61
N VAL A 108 -6.42 1.70 11.43
CA VAL A 108 -5.12 1.60 12.08
C VAL A 108 -4.89 2.84 12.94
N ASN A 109 -4.54 2.61 14.20
CA ASN A 109 -4.22 3.67 15.16
C ASN A 109 -2.70 3.73 15.39
N SER A 110 -1.92 3.94 14.34
CA SER A 110 -0.49 4.18 14.43
C SER A 110 -0.19 5.64 14.10
N LYS A 111 0.70 6.26 14.88
CA LYS A 111 1.24 7.61 14.62
C LYS A 111 2.66 7.56 14.07
N GLU A 112 3.20 6.36 13.89
CA GLU A 112 4.55 6.15 13.40
C GLU A 112 4.57 6.23 11.87
N ARG A 113 5.71 6.68 11.35
CA ARG A 113 6.02 6.64 9.92
C ARG A 113 6.40 5.21 9.53
N TRP A 114 5.95 4.76 8.37
CA TRP A 114 6.27 3.45 7.80
C TRP A 114 6.78 3.60 6.36
N THR A 115 7.66 2.69 5.92
CA THR A 115 8.17 2.65 4.54
C THR A 115 7.84 1.34 3.83
N HIS A 116 7.73 0.24 4.57
CA HIS A 116 7.46 -1.10 4.02
C HIS A 116 6.34 -1.79 4.78
N LEU A 117 5.59 -2.61 4.05
CA LEU A 117 4.56 -3.49 4.60
C LEU A 117 4.82 -4.93 4.23
N ARG A 118 4.40 -5.84 5.09
CA ARG A 118 4.25 -7.26 4.80
C ARG A 118 2.77 -7.62 4.94
N LEU A 119 2.12 -7.89 3.81
CA LEU A 119 0.78 -8.47 3.77
C LEU A 119 0.90 -9.98 3.90
N ASN A 120 0.17 -10.57 4.84
CA ASN A 120 0.07 -12.01 5.02
C ASN A 120 -1.38 -12.45 4.73
N ILE A 121 -1.56 -13.53 3.98
CA ILE A 121 -2.86 -14.19 3.73
C ILE A 121 -2.83 -15.61 4.29
N TYR A 122 -3.87 -16.04 5.00
CA TYR A 122 -3.86 -17.31 5.74
C TYR A 122 -5.00 -18.25 5.36
N PRO A 123 -4.71 -19.53 5.04
CA PRO A 123 -3.39 -20.09 4.72
C PRO A 123 -2.92 -19.75 3.30
N ASP A 124 -3.86 -19.48 2.40
CA ASP A 124 -3.71 -19.19 0.99
C ASP A 124 -5.04 -18.58 0.48
N GLY A 125 -5.09 -18.23 -0.81
CA GLY A 125 -6.30 -17.75 -1.46
C GLY A 125 -6.06 -16.49 -2.29
N GLY A 126 -7.15 -15.79 -2.61
CA GLY A 126 -7.15 -14.63 -3.49
C GLY A 126 -7.58 -13.32 -2.83
N ILE A 127 -6.95 -12.22 -3.26
CA ILE A 127 -7.36 -10.84 -2.99
C ILE A 127 -7.32 -10.08 -4.32
N ALA A 128 -8.38 -9.34 -4.64
CA ALA A 128 -8.47 -8.57 -5.86
C ALA A 128 -7.64 -7.29 -5.78
N ARG A 129 -7.80 -6.52 -4.69
CA ARG A 129 -7.07 -5.29 -4.43
C ARG A 129 -6.75 -5.12 -2.96
N PHE A 130 -5.60 -4.52 -2.68
CA PHE A 130 -5.22 -4.09 -1.35
C PHE A 130 -4.89 -2.60 -1.43
N LYS A 131 -5.62 -1.77 -0.68
CA LYS A 131 -5.38 -0.33 -0.61
C LYS A 131 -4.96 0.06 0.80
N ILE A 132 -4.11 1.06 0.87
CA ILE A 132 -3.61 1.62 2.13
C ILE A 132 -3.97 3.10 2.13
N TYR A 133 -4.57 3.55 3.23
CA TYR A 133 -4.94 4.93 3.42
C TYR A 133 -4.05 5.53 4.49
N GLY A 134 -3.48 6.69 4.18
CA GLY A 134 -2.53 7.35 5.05
C GLY A 134 -2.14 8.72 4.51
N ILE A 135 -1.28 9.40 5.25
CA ILE A 135 -0.73 10.71 4.91
C ILE A 135 0.78 10.54 4.73
N GLY A 136 1.30 11.04 3.61
CA GLY A 136 2.74 11.05 3.36
C GLY A 136 3.48 11.85 4.43
N GLN A 137 4.59 11.31 4.92
CA GLN A 137 5.46 11.97 5.89
C GLN A 137 6.91 11.83 5.43
N ARG A 138 7.49 12.93 4.95
CA ARG A 138 8.91 13.02 4.65
C ARG A 138 9.73 12.95 5.93
N ASP A 139 10.89 12.31 5.83
CA ASP A 139 11.93 12.44 6.83
C ASP A 139 12.72 13.73 6.56
N TRP A 140 12.51 14.76 7.37
CA TRP A 140 13.18 16.05 7.20
C TRP A 140 14.63 16.05 7.68
N SER A 141 15.08 15.00 8.39
CA SER A 141 16.46 14.92 8.90
C SER A 141 17.50 14.77 7.79
N SER A 142 17.08 14.36 6.59
CA SER A 142 17.94 14.23 5.42
C SER A 142 18.10 15.53 4.61
N CYS A 143 17.37 16.59 4.93
CA CYS A 143 17.42 17.86 4.20
C CYS A 143 18.47 18.79 4.79
N GLY A 144 19.30 19.39 3.94
CA GLY A 144 20.23 20.46 4.32
C GLY A 144 19.50 21.77 4.61
N PRO A 145 20.10 22.69 5.39
CA PRO A 145 19.45 23.94 5.81
C PRO A 145 19.11 24.90 4.66
N ASN A 146 19.71 24.71 3.48
CA ASN A 146 19.51 25.55 2.30
C ASN A 146 18.98 24.76 1.08
N ASP A 147 18.54 23.52 1.28
CA ASP A 147 18.00 22.71 0.19
C ASP A 147 16.61 23.25 -0.18
N LEU A 148 16.40 23.49 -1.48
CA LEU A 148 15.10 23.92 -1.98
C LEU A 148 14.20 22.69 -2.12
N GLU A 149 13.28 22.54 -1.17
CA GLU A 149 12.30 21.47 -1.14
C GLU A 149 10.91 21.99 -1.50
N ASP A 150 10.14 21.21 -2.27
CA ASP A 150 8.74 21.52 -2.55
C ASP A 150 7.88 21.23 -1.31
N LEU A 151 7.69 22.25 -0.46
CA LEU A 151 6.91 22.13 0.77
C LEU A 151 5.43 21.78 0.52
N LEU A 152 4.92 22.03 -0.69
CA LEU A 152 3.52 21.79 -1.03
C LEU A 152 3.29 20.36 -1.53
N SER A 153 4.32 19.68 -2.06
CA SER A 153 4.20 18.34 -2.62
C SER A 153 3.60 17.33 -1.63
N MET A 154 2.74 16.43 -2.12
CA MET A 154 2.12 15.38 -1.30
C MET A 154 3.15 14.43 -0.69
N VAL A 155 4.30 14.23 -1.36
CA VAL A 155 5.38 13.37 -0.83
C VAL A 155 6.04 13.98 0.40
N ASN A 156 5.92 15.30 0.54
CA ASN A 156 6.40 16.09 1.67
C ASN A 156 5.31 16.33 2.72
N GLY A 157 4.12 15.76 2.54
CA GLY A 157 3.00 15.82 3.49
C GLY A 157 1.96 16.90 3.17
N GLY A 158 2.02 17.52 1.99
CA GLY A 158 0.98 18.42 1.53
C GLY A 158 -0.39 17.73 1.45
N VAL A 159 -1.44 18.42 1.90
CA VAL A 159 -2.83 17.95 1.85
C VAL A 159 -3.74 19.09 1.40
N CYS A 160 -4.59 18.83 0.40
CA CYS A 160 -5.67 19.75 0.04
C CYS A 160 -6.79 19.68 1.08
N LEU A 161 -7.01 20.77 1.82
CA LEU A 161 -8.02 20.84 2.90
C LEU A 161 -9.43 21.24 2.41
N GLY A 162 -9.52 21.97 1.30
CA GLY A 162 -10.78 22.46 0.76
C GLY A 162 -10.58 23.16 -0.58
N TYR A 163 -11.67 23.35 -1.30
CA TYR A 163 -11.71 24.00 -2.61
C TYR A 163 -13.10 24.57 -2.90
N SER A 164 -13.17 25.61 -3.73
CA SER A 164 -14.42 26.25 -4.13
C SER A 164 -15.20 25.45 -5.17
N ASP A 165 -14.51 24.88 -6.16
CA ASP A 165 -15.08 24.12 -7.27
C ASP A 165 -14.09 23.06 -7.76
N ALA A 166 -14.57 21.98 -8.37
CA ALA A 166 -13.75 20.94 -9.01
C ALA A 166 -14.54 20.34 -10.19
N HIS A 167 -14.67 21.13 -11.25
CA HIS A 167 -15.44 20.75 -12.44
C HIS A 167 -14.76 19.64 -13.25
N TYR A 168 -13.45 19.76 -13.48
CA TYR A 168 -12.63 18.71 -14.11
C TYR A 168 -11.32 18.52 -13.34
N GLY A 169 -10.93 17.26 -13.11
CA GLY A 169 -9.85 16.93 -12.19
C GLY A 169 -10.18 17.27 -10.74
N HIS A 170 -9.16 17.32 -9.88
CA HIS A 170 -9.34 17.61 -8.45
C HIS A 170 -8.13 18.42 -7.92
N PRO A 171 -8.31 19.43 -7.05
CA PRO A 171 -7.20 20.26 -6.56
C PRO A 171 -6.05 19.49 -5.89
N ARG A 172 -6.36 18.35 -5.25
CA ARG A 172 -5.36 17.38 -4.75
C ARG A 172 -4.31 16.98 -5.80
N ASN A 173 -4.61 17.06 -7.09
CA ASN A 173 -3.70 16.65 -8.15
C ASN A 173 -2.57 17.67 -8.37
N LEU A 174 -2.78 18.94 -7.98
CA LEU A 174 -1.75 19.99 -8.04
C LEU A 174 -0.50 19.64 -7.23
N ILE A 175 -0.67 18.85 -6.17
CA ILE A 175 0.38 18.44 -5.26
C ILE A 175 0.84 16.99 -5.53
N GLY A 176 0.37 16.41 -6.64
CA GLY A 176 0.66 15.05 -7.06
C GLY A 176 2.13 14.81 -7.44
N ILE A 177 2.48 13.55 -7.62
CA ILE A 177 3.83 13.14 -8.01
C ILE A 177 3.97 13.24 -9.54
N GLY A 178 5.04 13.88 -10.00
CA GLY A 178 5.37 13.95 -11.42
C GLY A 178 4.62 15.04 -12.18
N ARG A 179 4.56 14.90 -13.51
CA ARG A 179 3.85 15.83 -14.39
C ARG A 179 2.51 15.22 -14.79
N ALA A 180 1.49 16.07 -14.91
CA ALA A 180 0.19 15.69 -15.46
C ALA A 180 0.34 15.06 -16.86
N CYS A 181 -0.31 13.92 -17.09
CA CYS A 181 -0.36 13.27 -18.40
C CYS A 181 -1.44 13.89 -19.28
N ASP A 182 -2.55 14.29 -18.67
CA ASP A 182 -3.66 14.98 -19.32
C ASP A 182 -4.34 16.01 -18.38
N MET A 183 -5.43 16.63 -18.84
CA MET A 183 -6.14 17.66 -18.06
C MET A 183 -6.82 17.11 -16.80
N GLY A 184 -7.10 15.81 -16.73
CA GLY A 184 -7.74 15.16 -15.59
C GLY A 184 -6.81 15.02 -14.38
N ASP A 185 -5.51 14.99 -14.65
CA ASP A 185 -4.45 15.10 -13.64
C ASP A 185 -4.24 16.55 -13.15
N GLY A 186 -5.00 17.51 -13.69
CA GLY A 186 -5.01 18.90 -13.26
C GLY A 186 -6.17 19.25 -12.32
N TRP A 187 -6.44 20.55 -12.24
CA TRP A 187 -7.64 21.09 -11.61
C TRP A 187 -8.20 22.21 -12.48
N GLU A 188 -9.46 22.06 -12.88
CA GLU A 188 -10.21 23.04 -13.64
C GLU A 188 -11.51 23.38 -12.92
N THR A 189 -11.89 24.65 -13.00
CA THR A 189 -13.14 25.17 -12.44
C THR A 189 -14.14 25.50 -13.54
N ALA A 190 -15.43 25.38 -13.24
CA ALA A 190 -16.49 25.76 -14.16
C ALA A 190 -16.42 27.25 -14.50
N ARG A 191 -16.73 27.61 -15.74
CA ARG A 191 -16.80 29.02 -16.15
C ARG A 191 -17.98 29.69 -15.46
N SER A 192 -17.71 30.74 -14.68
CA SER A 192 -18.75 31.65 -14.19
C SER A 192 -19.08 32.70 -15.25
N LEU A 193 -20.36 32.83 -15.60
CA LEU A 193 -20.89 33.92 -16.41
C LEU A 193 -21.11 35.18 -15.57
#